data_AF-A0AAW7D0U0-F1
#
_entry.id   AF-A0AAW7D0U0-F1
#
_cell.length_a   1.000
_cell.length_b   1.000
_cell.length_c   1.000
_cell.angle_alpha   90.00
_cell.angle_beta   90.00
_cell.angle_gamma   90.00
#
_symmetry.space_group_name_H-M   'P 1'
#
loop_
_entity.id
_entity.type
_entity.pdbx_description
1 polymer ?
#
loop_
_entity_poly.entity_id
_entity_poly.type
_entity_poly.pdbx_seq_one_letter_code
_entity_poly.pdbx_strand_id
1 'polypeptide(L)'
;MKKKNLRWTRWILGTIIVLCSFVSYGQRIQQDIFDDLVYKADHYKAKLKKNIFDDLTFTDSNNNSLTFNKAYLEKKMGPNYNEVDVKSMFFQDLVMDYMQISGYEANYTIDILGKLTITDNQGKKLTAKEDIFGALQIKSETKKNNWNITTTLSGDLEYKGANQSATLTKNTAGNRVYIDSNKTKIELPIGVWESLVKKHKTEYHAFASIIEQFLVQIM
;
A
#
# COMPACT_ATOMS: atom_id res chain seq x y z
N MET A 1 30.31 52.18 39.57
CA MET A 1 28.96 52.10 38.95
C MET A 1 29.00 51.23 37.69
N LYS A 2 28.43 50.02 37.72
CA LYS A 2 27.90 49.26 36.56
C LYS A 2 27.41 47.88 37.04
N LYS A 3 26.17 47.81 37.56
CA LYS A 3 25.40 46.56 37.73
C LYS A 3 24.00 46.78 37.13
N LYS A 4 23.95 46.93 35.81
CA LYS A 4 22.74 46.78 35.00
C LYS A 4 23.19 45.91 33.83
N ASN A 5 22.76 44.64 33.81
CA ASN A 5 22.73 43.71 32.67
C ASN A 5 22.50 42.24 33.09
N LEU A 6 22.37 41.94 34.39
CA LEU A 6 22.14 40.56 34.84
C LEU A 6 20.65 40.15 34.92
N ARG A 7 19.72 41.10 34.79
CA ARG A 7 18.28 40.80 34.86
C ARG A 7 17.69 40.41 33.51
N TRP A 8 18.18 40.96 32.40
CA TRP A 8 17.65 40.67 31.06
C TRP A 8 18.06 39.29 30.52
N THR A 9 19.27 38.81 30.85
CA THR A 9 19.75 37.47 30.47
C THR A 9 18.95 36.33 31.11
N ARG A 10 18.39 36.53 32.31
CA ARG A 10 17.57 35.53 33.01
C ARG A 10 16.19 35.35 32.38
N TRP A 11 15.61 36.40 31.78
CA TRP A 11 14.33 36.29 31.07
C TRP A 11 14.49 35.62 29.72
N ILE A 12 15.60 35.86 29.00
CA ILE A 12 15.90 35.23 27.70
C ILE A 12 16.19 33.73 27.86
N LEU A 13 16.93 33.32 28.90
CA LEU A 13 17.19 31.90 29.17
C LEU A 13 15.89 31.15 29.56
N GLY A 14 15.02 31.81 30.33
CA GLY A 14 13.73 31.26 30.74
C GLY A 14 12.77 31.04 29.57
N THR A 15 12.71 31.97 28.61
CA THR A 15 11.89 31.79 27.40
C THR A 15 12.45 30.76 26.44
N ILE A 16 13.77 30.59 26.33
CA ILE A 16 14.38 29.51 25.53
C ILE A 16 14.05 28.13 26.13
N ILE A 17 14.10 27.98 27.46
CA ILE A 17 13.78 26.70 28.12
C ILE A 17 12.29 26.34 27.97
N VAL A 18 11.39 27.32 28.03
CA VAL A 18 9.95 27.10 27.81
C VAL A 18 9.62 26.84 26.34
N LEU A 19 10.34 27.44 25.39
CA LEU A 19 10.20 27.12 23.96
C LEU A 19 10.78 25.73 23.62
N CYS A 20 11.86 25.28 24.27
CA CYS A 20 12.43 23.94 24.08
C CYS A 20 11.57 22.81 24.69
N SER A 21 10.80 23.07 25.76
CA SER A 21 9.90 22.07 26.33
C SER A 21 8.64 21.81 25.49
N PHE A 22 8.34 22.65 24.49
CA PHE A 22 7.31 22.36 23.48
C PHE A 22 7.82 21.60 22.25
N VAL A 23 9.13 21.39 22.09
CA VAL A 23 9.69 20.67 20.91
C VAL A 23 9.87 19.17 21.13
N SER A 24 9.65 18.64 22.34
CA SER A 24 10.11 17.29 22.69
C SER A 24 9.06 16.18 22.68
N TYR A 25 7.86 16.41 22.12
CA TYR A 25 6.80 15.39 22.02
C TYR A 25 6.29 15.11 20.59
N GLY A 26 7.00 15.58 19.55
CA GLY A 26 6.39 15.74 18.22
C GLY A 26 6.60 14.63 17.19
N GLN A 27 7.82 14.11 16.99
CA GLN A 27 8.09 13.19 15.87
C GLN A 27 9.11 12.13 16.27
N ARG A 28 8.65 10.87 16.36
CA ARG A 28 9.53 9.70 16.53
C ARG A 28 10.36 9.38 15.28
N ILE A 29 9.99 10.02 14.16
CA ILE A 29 10.68 9.99 12.87
C ILE A 29 11.60 11.21 12.78
N GLN A 30 12.86 10.97 12.44
CA GLN A 30 13.89 12.00 12.24
C GLN A 30 14.57 11.78 10.88
N GLN A 31 14.87 12.85 10.17
CA GLN A 31 15.70 12.79 8.97
C GLN A 31 17.18 12.84 9.36
N ASP A 32 17.99 11.91 8.84
CA ASP A 32 19.44 11.91 9.02
C ASP A 32 20.16 12.77 7.97
N ILE A 33 21.48 12.86 8.08
CA ILE A 33 22.32 13.71 7.19
C ILE A 33 22.36 13.23 5.72
N PHE A 34 21.80 12.06 5.41
CA PHE A 34 21.69 11.51 4.07
C PHE A 34 20.25 11.55 3.54
N ASP A 35 19.38 12.33 4.17
CA ASP A 35 17.95 12.40 3.88
C ASP A 35 17.17 11.10 4.10
N ASP A 36 17.77 10.15 4.82
CA ASP A 36 17.10 8.93 5.24
C ASP A 36 16.24 9.21 6.47
N LEU A 37 15.11 8.52 6.59
CA LEU A 37 14.20 8.63 7.72
C LEU A 37 14.53 7.55 8.74
N VAL A 38 14.58 7.91 10.02
CA VAL A 38 14.91 7.02 11.14
C VAL A 38 13.83 7.14 12.20
N TYR A 39 13.25 6.00 12.59
CA TYR A 39 12.31 5.88 13.69
C TYR A 39 13.01 5.34 14.93
N LYS A 40 12.74 5.93 16.10
CA LYS A 40 13.25 5.43 17.39
C LYS A 40 12.15 5.39 18.44
N ALA A 41 11.95 4.21 19.01
CA ALA A 41 11.24 3.95 20.26
C ALA A 41 12.11 3.07 21.17
N ASP A 42 11.74 2.91 22.43
CA ASP A 42 12.58 2.25 23.46
C ASP A 42 13.14 0.88 23.04
N HIS A 43 12.31 0.06 22.38
CA HIS A 43 12.68 -1.29 21.95
C HIS A 43 12.55 -1.52 20.44
N TYR A 44 12.37 -0.45 19.66
CA TYR A 44 12.16 -0.58 18.22
C TYR A 44 12.84 0.56 17.47
N LYS A 45 13.59 0.20 16.43
CA LYS A 45 14.25 1.14 15.54
C LYS A 45 13.95 0.75 14.11
N ALA A 46 13.62 1.72 13.29
CA ALA A 46 13.45 1.50 11.86
C ALA A 46 14.17 2.58 11.06
N LYS A 47 14.46 2.28 9.80
CA LYS A 47 15.08 3.19 8.85
C LYS A 47 14.43 3.02 7.48
N LEU A 48 14.11 4.14 6.84
CA LEU A 48 13.68 4.23 5.46
C LEU A 48 14.73 4.99 4.67
N LYS A 49 15.45 4.25 3.83
CA LYS A 49 16.58 4.75 3.06
C LYS A 49 16.20 4.97 1.59
N LYS A 50 16.69 6.04 1.00
CA LYS A 50 16.59 6.26 -0.46
C LYS A 50 17.88 5.86 -1.17
N ASN A 51 17.77 5.23 -2.34
CA ASN A 51 18.93 4.94 -3.19
C ASN A 51 19.08 5.99 -4.32
N ILE A 52 20.08 5.80 -5.20
CA ILE A 52 20.36 6.70 -6.33
C ILE A 52 19.30 6.67 -7.45
N PHE A 53 18.44 5.66 -7.47
CA PHE A 53 17.33 5.51 -8.42
C PHE A 53 15.99 6.02 -7.84
N ASP A 54 16.05 6.67 -6.68
CA ASP A 54 14.92 7.09 -5.85
C ASP A 54 14.03 5.92 -5.34
N ASP A 55 14.54 4.69 -5.34
CA ASP A 55 13.86 3.60 -4.66
C ASP A 55 13.97 3.78 -3.15
N LEU A 56 12.99 3.26 -2.41
CA LEU A 56 12.98 3.27 -0.96
C LEU A 56 13.20 1.86 -0.40
N THR A 57 14.01 1.76 0.64
CA THR A 57 14.25 0.53 1.39
C THR A 57 13.95 0.75 2.85
N PHE A 58 12.97 0.01 3.37
CA PHE A 58 12.64 -0.06 4.78
C PHE A 58 13.44 -1.19 5.45
N THR A 59 13.97 -0.91 6.63
CA THR A 59 14.61 -1.90 7.51
C THR A 59 14.27 -1.59 8.95
N ASP A 60 14.20 -2.62 9.80
CA ASP A 60 13.97 -2.42 11.22
C ASP A 60 14.77 -3.35 12.14
N SER A 61 14.62 -3.14 13.44
CA SER A 61 15.25 -3.94 14.49
C SER A 61 14.66 -5.34 14.67
N ASN A 62 13.55 -5.65 13.99
CA ASN A 62 12.96 -6.99 13.97
C ASN A 62 13.45 -7.81 12.76
N ASN A 63 14.46 -7.31 12.03
CA ASN A 63 15.02 -7.91 10.83
C ASN A 63 14.03 -7.96 9.67
N ASN A 64 13.08 -7.03 9.60
CA ASN A 64 12.24 -6.87 8.41
C ASN A 64 12.99 -6.04 7.36
N SER A 65 12.81 -6.36 6.07
CA SER A 65 13.38 -5.60 4.96
C SER A 65 12.40 -5.51 3.78
N LEU A 66 12.00 -4.29 3.41
CA LEU A 66 11.10 -4.07 2.30
C LEU A 66 11.71 -3.14 1.27
N THR A 67 11.60 -3.46 -0.01
CA THR A 67 12.07 -2.60 -1.11
C THR A 67 10.92 -2.15 -1.99
N PHE A 68 10.97 -0.88 -2.40
CA PHE A 68 9.94 -0.24 -3.21
C PHE A 68 10.60 0.52 -4.33
N ASN A 69 10.34 0.14 -5.59
CA ASN A 69 10.91 0.86 -6.71
C ASN A 69 10.20 2.20 -6.95
N LYS A 70 10.89 3.16 -7.56
CA LYS A 70 10.35 4.49 -7.91
C LYS A 70 8.96 4.44 -8.55
N ALA A 71 8.77 3.61 -9.57
CA ALA A 71 7.51 3.52 -10.29
C ALA A 71 6.34 3.04 -9.40
N TYR A 72 6.59 2.11 -8.46
CA TYR A 72 5.62 1.72 -7.46
C TYR A 72 5.25 2.89 -6.54
N LEU A 73 6.26 3.61 -6.05
CA LEU A 73 6.08 4.74 -5.14
C LEU A 73 5.27 5.86 -5.78
N GLU A 74 5.57 6.22 -7.04
CA GLU A 74 4.82 7.21 -7.81
C GLU A 74 3.36 6.80 -8.02
N LYS A 75 3.10 5.53 -8.32
CA LYS A 75 1.72 5.03 -8.45
C LYS A 75 0.98 5.00 -7.12
N LYS A 76 1.66 4.66 -6.02
CA LYS A 76 1.06 4.46 -4.69
C LYS A 76 0.81 5.78 -3.95
N MET A 77 1.75 6.72 -4.03
CA MET A 77 1.77 7.96 -3.24
C MET A 77 1.70 9.24 -4.08
N GLY A 78 1.84 9.12 -5.40
CA GLY A 78 1.90 10.26 -6.32
C GLY A 78 3.34 10.70 -6.64
N PRO A 79 3.49 11.62 -7.61
CA PRO A 79 4.81 12.07 -8.08
C PRO A 79 5.62 12.80 -7.00
N ASN A 80 4.97 13.30 -5.96
CA ASN A 80 5.59 13.99 -4.84
C ASN A 80 5.95 13.06 -3.67
N TYR A 81 6.02 11.74 -3.87
CA TYR A 81 6.35 10.77 -2.81
C TYR A 81 7.67 11.04 -2.06
N ASN A 82 8.59 11.78 -2.70
CA ASN A 82 9.89 12.15 -2.11
C ASN A 82 9.81 13.36 -1.17
N GLU A 83 8.68 14.09 -1.13
CA GLU A 83 8.47 15.15 -0.15
C GLU A 83 8.53 14.57 1.27
N VAL A 84 9.19 15.28 2.18
CA VAL A 84 9.49 14.79 3.54
C VAL A 84 8.21 14.36 4.27
N ASP A 85 7.13 15.13 4.13
CA ASP A 85 5.86 14.83 4.80
C ASP A 85 5.21 13.55 4.24
N VAL A 86 5.14 13.39 2.91
CA VAL A 86 4.57 12.21 2.26
C VAL A 86 5.37 10.97 2.58
N LYS A 87 6.70 11.05 2.47
CA LYS A 87 7.64 9.98 2.79
C LYS A 87 7.55 9.59 4.27
N SER A 88 7.36 10.56 5.18
CA SER A 88 7.23 10.32 6.62
C SER A 88 5.90 9.64 6.98
N MET A 89 4.80 10.00 6.33
CA MET A 89 3.51 9.31 6.50
C MET A 89 3.64 7.84 6.07
N PHE A 90 4.20 7.59 4.88
CA PHE A 90 4.45 6.24 4.40
C PHE A 90 5.37 5.45 5.32
N PHE A 91 6.43 6.08 5.83
CA PHE A 91 7.33 5.42 6.78
C PHE A 91 6.62 5.05 8.09
N GLN A 92 5.76 5.94 8.60
CA GLN A 92 4.97 5.68 9.80
C GLN A 92 4.05 4.48 9.59
N ASP A 93 3.39 4.36 8.43
CA ASP A 93 2.55 3.21 8.09
C ASP A 93 3.36 1.90 8.12
N LEU A 94 4.55 1.88 7.50
CA LEU A 94 5.43 0.71 7.52
C LEU A 94 5.86 0.34 8.95
N VAL A 95 6.21 1.33 9.78
CA VAL A 95 6.53 1.06 11.20
C VAL A 95 5.35 0.40 11.91
N MET A 96 4.13 0.91 11.73
CA MET A 96 2.95 0.36 12.38
C MET A 96 2.63 -1.06 11.91
N ASP A 97 2.77 -1.33 10.61
CA ASP A 97 2.47 -2.63 10.00
C ASP A 97 3.49 -3.70 10.42
N TYR A 98 4.78 -3.33 10.54
CA TYR A 98 5.86 -4.30 10.72
C TYR A 98 6.48 -4.34 12.12
N MET A 99 6.16 -3.42 13.03
CA MET A 99 6.75 -3.42 14.38
C MET A 99 6.45 -4.66 15.23
N GLN A 100 5.42 -5.44 14.88
CA GLN A 100 5.06 -6.70 15.56
C GLN A 100 5.48 -7.95 14.79
N ILE A 101 6.06 -7.78 13.60
CA ILE A 101 6.47 -8.87 12.71
C ILE A 101 8.00 -8.93 12.73
N SER A 102 8.58 -10.11 12.52
CA SER A 102 10.02 -10.30 12.44
C SER A 102 10.42 -11.14 11.23
N GLY A 103 11.56 -10.79 10.63
CA GLY A 103 12.13 -11.51 9.50
C GLY A 103 11.29 -11.46 8.24
N TYR A 104 10.42 -10.46 8.06
CA TYR A 104 9.61 -10.31 6.86
C TYR A 104 10.40 -9.58 5.78
N GLU A 105 10.43 -10.17 4.59
CA GLU A 105 11.06 -9.56 3.42
C GLU A 105 10.07 -9.47 2.28
N ALA A 106 9.96 -8.29 1.65
CA ALA A 106 9.10 -8.10 0.49
C ALA A 106 9.67 -7.09 -0.50
N ASN A 107 9.41 -7.33 -1.79
CA ASN A 107 9.81 -6.47 -2.89
C ASN A 107 8.58 -6.01 -3.66
N TYR A 108 8.47 -4.71 -3.90
CA TYR A 108 7.37 -4.06 -4.60
C TYR A 108 7.94 -3.36 -5.83
N THR A 109 7.54 -3.79 -7.02
CA THR A 109 8.12 -3.31 -8.27
C THR A 109 7.06 -3.08 -9.33
N ILE A 110 7.12 -1.95 -10.01
CA ILE A 110 6.43 -1.74 -11.30
C ILE A 110 7.48 -1.67 -12.41
N ASP A 111 7.36 -2.53 -13.41
CA ASP A 111 8.25 -2.53 -14.57
C ASP A 111 7.90 -1.44 -15.60
N ILE A 112 8.74 -1.29 -16.62
CA ILE A 112 8.56 -0.30 -17.69
C ILE A 112 7.28 -0.49 -18.52
N LEU A 113 6.67 -1.67 -18.47
CA LEU A 113 5.41 -1.98 -19.13
C LEU A 113 4.21 -1.81 -18.19
N GLY A 114 4.41 -1.20 -17.01
CA GLY A 114 3.37 -0.95 -16.03
C GLY A 114 2.94 -2.18 -15.22
N LYS A 115 3.65 -3.31 -15.31
CA LYS A 115 3.32 -4.52 -14.57
C LYS A 115 3.83 -4.40 -13.13
N LEU A 116 2.89 -4.44 -12.19
CA LEU A 116 3.15 -4.55 -10.76
C LEU A 116 3.51 -6.00 -10.41
N THR A 117 4.57 -6.17 -9.63
CA THR A 117 4.98 -7.42 -9.00
C THR A 117 5.27 -7.16 -7.53
N ILE A 118 4.66 -7.93 -6.65
CA ILE A 118 4.93 -7.95 -5.22
C ILE A 118 5.32 -9.37 -4.85
N THR A 119 6.46 -9.56 -4.21
CA THR A 119 6.94 -10.88 -3.78
C THR A 119 7.43 -10.80 -2.36
N ASP A 120 7.09 -11.78 -1.53
CA ASP A 120 7.61 -11.89 -0.17
C ASP A 120 8.32 -13.22 0.12
N ASN A 121 9.07 -13.25 1.22
CA ASN A 121 9.79 -14.43 1.68
C ASN A 121 8.88 -15.49 2.34
N GLN A 122 7.59 -15.20 2.53
CA GLN A 122 6.60 -16.18 2.99
C GLN A 122 6.04 -17.03 1.83
N GLY A 123 6.41 -16.69 0.59
CA GLY A 123 5.99 -17.38 -0.62
C GLY A 123 4.69 -16.86 -1.20
N LYS A 124 4.31 -15.62 -0.90
CA LYS A 124 3.26 -14.89 -1.60
C LYS A 124 3.86 -14.09 -2.75
N LYS A 125 3.22 -14.18 -3.90
CA LYS A 125 3.57 -13.41 -5.10
C LYS A 125 2.30 -12.89 -5.75
N LEU A 126 2.17 -11.57 -5.84
CA LEU A 126 1.13 -10.89 -6.59
C LEU A 126 1.74 -10.33 -7.86
N THR A 127 1.11 -10.56 -9.00
CA THR A 127 1.41 -9.83 -10.23
C THR A 127 0.14 -9.21 -10.79
N ALA A 128 0.17 -7.93 -11.09
CA ALA A 128 -0.94 -7.21 -11.72
C ALA A 128 -0.43 -6.48 -12.95
N LYS A 129 -1.08 -6.67 -14.10
CA LYS A 129 -0.77 -5.98 -15.35
C LYS A 129 -2.05 -5.44 -15.93
N GLU A 130 -2.07 -4.15 -16.23
CA GLU A 130 -3.06 -3.54 -17.09
C GLU A 130 -2.46 -3.48 -18.50
N ASP A 131 -3.17 -4.00 -19.50
CA ASP A 131 -2.73 -3.88 -20.89
C ASP A 131 -3.17 -2.55 -21.51
N ILE A 132 -2.64 -2.26 -22.71
CA ILE A 132 -2.92 -1.02 -23.46
C ILE A 132 -4.39 -0.87 -23.90
N PHE A 133 -5.20 -1.92 -23.77
CA PHE A 133 -6.63 -1.93 -24.07
C PHE A 133 -7.50 -1.90 -22.80
N GLY A 134 -6.88 -1.74 -21.62
CA GLY A 134 -7.56 -1.69 -20.32
C GLY A 134 -7.91 -3.07 -19.74
N ALA A 135 -7.43 -4.16 -20.33
CA ALA A 135 -7.64 -5.50 -19.78
C ALA A 135 -6.69 -5.71 -18.59
N LEU A 136 -7.24 -6.12 -17.45
CA LEU A 136 -6.51 -6.32 -16.22
C LEU A 136 -6.25 -7.82 -16.02
N GLN A 137 -5.00 -8.18 -15.76
CA GLN A 137 -4.61 -9.51 -15.34
C GLN A 137 -3.98 -9.43 -13.95
N ILE A 138 -4.64 -10.03 -12.97
CA ILE A 138 -4.13 -10.16 -11.61
C ILE A 138 -3.93 -11.63 -11.32
N LYS A 139 -2.75 -11.98 -10.84
CA LYS A 139 -2.39 -13.34 -10.41
C LYS A 139 -1.85 -13.26 -9.00
N SER A 140 -2.40 -14.08 -8.12
CA SER A 140 -1.90 -14.30 -6.77
C SER A 140 -1.43 -15.74 -6.67
N GLU A 141 -0.19 -15.90 -6.25
CA GLU A 141 0.45 -17.18 -6.02
C GLU A 141 0.83 -17.26 -4.56
N THR A 142 0.34 -18.30 -3.87
CA THR A 142 0.72 -18.59 -2.48
C THR A 142 1.01 -20.07 -2.34
N LYS A 143 1.69 -20.48 -1.26
CA LYS A 143 1.94 -21.91 -0.99
C LYS A 143 0.66 -22.76 -0.91
N LYS A 144 -0.50 -22.15 -0.60
CA LYS A 144 -1.76 -22.87 -0.36
C LYS A 144 -2.77 -22.74 -1.48
N ASN A 145 -2.89 -21.56 -2.08
CA ASN A 145 -3.89 -21.26 -3.09
C ASN A 145 -3.32 -20.31 -4.14
N ASN A 146 -3.61 -20.60 -5.41
CA ASN A 146 -3.29 -19.75 -6.53
C ASN A 146 -4.58 -19.34 -7.20
N TRP A 147 -4.70 -18.07 -7.51
CA TRP A 147 -5.85 -17.57 -8.25
C TRP A 147 -5.44 -16.51 -9.25
N ASN A 148 -6.26 -16.32 -10.26
CA ASN A 148 -6.16 -15.22 -11.19
C ASN A 148 -7.52 -14.60 -11.45
N ILE A 149 -7.50 -13.32 -11.78
CA ILE A 149 -8.62 -12.58 -12.34
C ILE A 149 -8.16 -11.98 -13.66
N THR A 150 -8.94 -12.17 -14.71
CA THR A 150 -8.64 -11.71 -16.05
C THR A 150 -9.85 -11.04 -16.69
N THR A 151 -9.63 -9.92 -17.38
CA THR A 151 -10.63 -9.34 -18.29
C THR A 151 -10.53 -10.02 -19.66
N THR A 152 -11.66 -10.46 -20.21
CA THR A 152 -11.76 -11.01 -21.57
C THR A 152 -11.79 -9.88 -22.62
N LEU A 153 -11.60 -10.22 -23.90
CA LEU A 153 -11.72 -9.24 -25.00
C LEU A 153 -13.11 -8.60 -25.10
N SER A 154 -14.14 -9.25 -24.55
CA SER A 154 -15.52 -8.74 -24.50
C SER A 154 -15.76 -7.79 -23.32
N GLY A 155 -14.76 -7.58 -22.45
CA GLY A 155 -14.90 -6.79 -21.23
C GLY A 155 -15.61 -7.53 -20.09
N ASP A 156 -15.64 -8.87 -20.15
CA ASP A 156 -16.14 -9.71 -19.06
C ASP A 156 -15.00 -10.03 -18.10
N LEU A 157 -15.31 -10.28 -16.82
CA LEU A 157 -14.31 -10.62 -15.81
C LEU A 157 -14.40 -12.11 -15.47
N GLU A 158 -13.26 -12.80 -15.45
CA GLU A 158 -13.16 -14.20 -15.04
C GLU A 158 -12.25 -14.31 -13.81
N TYR A 159 -12.66 -15.08 -12.81
CA TYR A 159 -11.86 -15.54 -11.68
C TYR A 159 -11.62 -17.04 -11.81
N LYS A 160 -10.37 -17.47 -11.64
CA LYS A 160 -9.97 -18.88 -11.57
C LYS A 160 -9.08 -19.08 -10.36
N GLY A 161 -9.60 -19.75 -9.35
CA GLY A 161 -8.84 -20.32 -8.22
C GLY A 161 -8.50 -21.79 -8.45
N ALA A 162 -7.93 -22.45 -7.44
CA ALA A 162 -7.54 -23.87 -7.55
C ALA A 162 -8.73 -24.81 -7.85
N ASN A 163 -9.84 -24.63 -7.14
CA ASN A 163 -11.03 -25.50 -7.25
C ASN A 163 -12.34 -24.71 -7.49
N GLN A 164 -12.23 -23.40 -7.69
CA GLN A 164 -13.37 -22.50 -7.76
C GLN A 164 -13.17 -21.51 -8.91
N SER A 165 -14.26 -21.09 -9.51
CA SER A 165 -14.24 -20.10 -10.59
C SER A 165 -15.48 -19.21 -10.52
N ALA A 166 -15.36 -17.99 -11.01
CA ALA A 166 -16.48 -17.08 -11.18
C ALA A 166 -16.33 -16.29 -12.47
N THR A 167 -17.46 -15.86 -13.03
CA THR A 167 -17.50 -15.00 -14.22
C THR A 167 -18.49 -13.88 -13.98
N LEU A 168 -18.18 -12.67 -14.46
CA LEU A 168 -19.07 -11.53 -14.49
C LEU A 168 -19.21 -11.06 -15.94
N THR A 169 -20.36 -11.33 -16.54
CA THR A 169 -20.63 -11.03 -17.96
C THR A 169 -21.67 -9.94 -18.13
N LYS A 170 -21.64 -9.18 -19.23
CA LYS A 170 -22.72 -8.24 -19.58
C LYS A 170 -23.83 -8.94 -20.37
N ASN A 171 -25.08 -8.84 -19.93
CA ASN A 171 -26.23 -9.34 -20.70
C ASN A 171 -26.73 -8.31 -21.72
N THR A 172 -27.73 -8.68 -22.54
CA THR A 172 -28.29 -7.82 -23.60
C THR A 172 -28.99 -6.58 -23.07
N ALA A 173 -29.51 -6.59 -21.83
CA ALA A 173 -30.07 -5.43 -21.16
C ALA A 173 -28.99 -4.50 -20.58
N GLY A 174 -27.73 -4.91 -20.61
CA GLY A 174 -26.60 -4.19 -20.05
C GLY A 174 -26.33 -4.44 -18.57
N ASN A 175 -27.09 -5.34 -17.93
CA ASN A 175 -26.87 -5.75 -16.55
C ASN A 175 -25.62 -6.66 -16.46
N ARG A 176 -24.98 -6.65 -15.29
CA ARG A 176 -23.88 -7.58 -15.00
C ARG A 176 -24.44 -8.86 -14.40
N VAL A 177 -24.03 -10.00 -14.93
CA VAL A 177 -24.46 -11.32 -14.48
C VAL A 177 -23.26 -12.06 -13.92
N TYR A 178 -23.29 -12.29 -12.61
CA TYR A 178 -22.32 -13.09 -11.89
C TYR A 178 -22.75 -14.56 -11.90
N ILE A 179 -21.82 -15.46 -12.20
CA ILE A 179 -21.99 -16.92 -12.12
C ILE A 179 -20.74 -17.51 -11.47
N ASP A 180 -20.89 -18.44 -10.54
CA ASP A 180 -19.74 -19.16 -9.94
C ASP A 180 -19.83 -20.68 -10.01
N SER A 181 -18.75 -21.34 -9.60
CA SER A 181 -18.63 -22.80 -9.56
C SER A 181 -19.60 -23.46 -8.58
N ASN A 182 -20.15 -22.72 -7.60
CA ASN A 182 -21.18 -23.19 -6.68
C ASN A 182 -22.59 -23.07 -7.29
N LYS A 183 -22.70 -22.67 -8.57
CA LYS A 183 -23.95 -22.40 -9.30
C LYS A 183 -24.73 -21.21 -8.74
N THR A 184 -24.09 -20.33 -7.97
CA THR A 184 -24.67 -19.04 -7.61
C THR A 184 -24.81 -18.21 -8.86
N LYS A 185 -26.00 -17.64 -9.09
CA LYS A 185 -26.25 -16.69 -10.19
C LYS A 185 -26.88 -15.43 -9.63
N ILE A 186 -26.25 -14.29 -9.89
CA ILE A 186 -26.71 -12.97 -9.43
C ILE A 186 -26.75 -12.04 -10.63
N GLU A 187 -27.91 -11.43 -10.86
CA GLU A 187 -28.04 -10.36 -11.85
C GLU A 187 -28.03 -9.02 -11.14
N LEU A 188 -27.07 -8.18 -11.51
CA LEU A 188 -26.86 -6.84 -10.99
C LEU A 188 -27.34 -5.84 -12.03
N PRO A 189 -28.44 -5.11 -11.75
CA PRO A 189 -28.88 -4.01 -12.60
C PRO A 189 -27.76 -2.99 -12.82
N ILE A 190 -27.74 -2.35 -13.98
CA ILE A 190 -26.67 -1.42 -14.37
C ILE A 190 -26.36 -0.36 -13.30
N GLY A 191 -27.38 0.28 -12.71
CA GLY A 191 -27.20 1.28 -11.66
C GLY A 191 -26.66 0.73 -10.34
N VAL A 192 -26.96 -0.54 -10.01
CA VAL A 192 -26.38 -1.22 -8.84
C VAL A 192 -24.91 -1.50 -9.08
N TRP A 193 -24.56 -1.98 -10.28
CA TRP A 193 -23.18 -2.21 -10.66
C TRP A 193 -22.36 -0.92 -10.63
N GLU A 194 -22.86 0.16 -11.25
CA GLU A 194 -22.18 1.47 -11.24
C GLU A 194 -21.97 2.00 -9.81
N SER A 195 -22.93 1.78 -8.92
CA SER A 195 -22.80 2.15 -7.50
C SER A 195 -21.72 1.32 -6.79
N LEU A 196 -21.62 0.03 -7.08
CA LEU A 196 -20.56 -0.83 -6.55
C LEU A 196 -19.19 -0.41 -7.08
N VAL A 197 -19.06 -0.14 -8.38
CA VAL A 197 -17.82 0.33 -9.00
C VAL A 197 -17.40 1.67 -8.38
N LYS A 198 -18.34 2.60 -8.19
CA LYS A 198 -18.05 3.88 -7.53
C LYS A 198 -17.55 3.69 -6.10
N LYS A 199 -18.17 2.79 -5.33
CA LYS A 199 -17.77 2.48 -3.96
C LYS A 199 -16.38 1.84 -3.89
N HIS A 200 -16.08 0.91 -4.79
CA HIS A 200 -14.84 0.14 -4.82
C HIS A 200 -13.78 0.73 -5.76
N LYS A 201 -14.05 1.90 -6.35
CA LYS A 201 -13.20 2.68 -7.28
C LYS A 201 -12.94 2.05 -8.65
N THR A 202 -13.07 0.73 -8.80
CA THR A 202 -12.78 -0.01 -10.05
C THR A 202 -13.71 -1.20 -10.22
N GLU A 203 -13.94 -1.63 -11.47
CA GLU A 203 -14.71 -2.84 -11.78
C GLU A 203 -14.08 -4.09 -11.15
N TYR A 204 -12.75 -4.17 -11.12
CA TYR A 204 -12.03 -5.27 -10.47
C TYR A 204 -12.38 -5.41 -8.99
N HIS A 205 -12.22 -4.34 -8.21
CA HIS A 205 -12.47 -4.40 -6.76
C HIS A 205 -13.95 -4.63 -6.44
N ALA A 206 -14.86 -4.17 -7.30
CA ALA A 206 -16.28 -4.49 -7.20
C ALA A 206 -16.57 -5.97 -7.51
N PHE A 207 -15.88 -6.57 -8.47
CA PHE A 207 -16.00 -8.01 -8.75
C PHE A 207 -15.38 -8.87 -7.65
N ALA A 208 -14.19 -8.50 -7.16
CA ALA A 208 -13.53 -9.17 -6.04
C ALA A 208 -14.41 -9.18 -4.79
N SER A 209 -15.10 -8.08 -4.47
CA SER A 209 -15.99 -8.04 -3.30
C SER A 209 -17.20 -8.97 -3.43
N ILE A 210 -17.71 -9.19 -4.65
CA ILE A 210 -18.77 -10.19 -4.91
C ILE A 210 -18.21 -11.61 -4.70
N ILE A 211 -17.01 -11.90 -5.22
CA ILE A 211 -16.36 -13.21 -5.04
C ILE A 211 -16.16 -13.51 -3.54
N GLU A 212 -15.65 -12.54 -2.78
CA GLU A 212 -15.48 -12.65 -1.32
C GLU A 212 -16.81 -12.91 -0.60
N GLN A 213 -17.88 -12.25 -1.05
CA GLN A 213 -19.18 -12.42 -0.42
C GLN A 213 -19.83 -13.78 -0.72
N PHE A 214 -19.67 -14.31 -1.94
CA PHE A 214 -20.48 -15.45 -2.40
C PHE A 214 -19.71 -16.75 -2.67
N LEU A 215 -18.43 -16.69 -3.05
CA LEU A 215 -17.66 -17.86 -3.46
C LEU A 215 -16.58 -18.24 -2.45
N VAL A 216 -15.85 -17.25 -1.94
CA VAL A 216 -14.75 -17.43 -1.01
C VAL A 216 -15.22 -17.00 0.37
N GLN A 217 -15.94 -17.88 1.07
CA GLN A 217 -16.10 -17.70 2.51
C GLN A 217 -14.71 -17.82 3.14
N ILE A 218 -14.15 -16.69 3.54
CA ILE A 218 -12.82 -16.49 4.15
C ILE A 218 -11.70 -16.33 3.11
N MET A 219 -11.43 -15.06 2.76
CA MET A 219 -10.10 -14.59 2.40
C MET A 219 -9.54 -13.79 3.59
#